data_AF-A0A370L504-F1
#
_entry.id   AF-A0A370L504-F1
#
_cell.length_a   1.000
_cell.length_b   1.000
_cell.length_c   1.000
_cell.angle_alpha   90.00
_cell.angle_beta   90.00
_cell.angle_gamma   90.00
#
_symmetry.space_group_name_H-M   'P 1'
#
loop_
_entity.id
_entity.type
_entity.pdbx_description
1 polymer ?
#
loop_
_entity_poly.entity_id
_entity_poly.type
_entity_poly.pdbx_seq_one_letter_code
_entity_poly.pdbx_strand_id
1 'polypeptide(L)'
;MKVSREQAAENRERIIEVAGRLFRERGFDGIGVADLMKAAGLTHGGFYGHFKSKEDLIAQASARAHAGTCEAWSQTADRLGGEAFAVLASQYLSVAHRDNPGMGCAFAALGSEAGRQGEAVRSVFSQGLEGFVGVLSRILPGRSAAARRRKALAAMAQMVGALAIARAVDDEALSKEILAAAREDLGIEPAVN
;
A
#
# COMPACT_ATOMS: atom_id res chain seq x y z
N MET A 1 -24.87 -23.43 -14.99
CA MET A 1 -24.96 -23.80 -13.56
C MET A 1 -24.99 -22.51 -12.74
N LYS A 2 -25.96 -22.33 -11.84
CA LYS A 2 -26.11 -21.09 -11.04
C LYS A 2 -25.03 -21.09 -9.96
N VAL A 3 -24.17 -20.07 -9.93
CA VAL A 3 -23.14 -19.89 -8.91
C VAL A 3 -23.83 -19.71 -7.55
N SER A 4 -23.39 -20.43 -6.52
CA SER A 4 -23.93 -20.26 -5.16
C SER A 4 -23.57 -18.87 -4.61
N ARG A 5 -24.30 -18.37 -3.61
CA ARG A 5 -23.97 -17.07 -2.98
C ARG A 5 -22.58 -17.07 -2.37
N GLU A 6 -22.19 -18.20 -1.78
CA GLU A 6 -20.86 -18.43 -1.20
C GLU A 6 -19.77 -18.36 -2.27
N GLN A 7 -19.92 -19.10 -3.37
CA GLN A 7 -18.97 -19.08 -4.47
C GLN A 7 -18.86 -17.69 -5.12
N ALA A 8 -19.97 -16.95 -5.19
CA ALA A 8 -19.96 -15.58 -5.69
C ALA A 8 -19.18 -14.62 -4.76
N ALA A 9 -19.24 -14.83 -3.44
CA ALA A 9 -18.48 -14.07 -2.46
C ALA A 9 -16.98 -14.39 -2.54
N GLU A 10 -16.62 -15.68 -2.63
CA GLU A 10 -15.23 -16.12 -2.81
C GLU A 10 -14.61 -15.57 -4.10
N ASN A 11 -15.35 -15.63 -5.21
CA ASN A 11 -14.91 -15.06 -6.48
C ASN A 11 -14.69 -13.56 -6.36
N ARG A 12 -15.56 -12.85 -5.63
CA ARG A 12 -15.44 -11.41 -5.41
C ARG A 12 -14.17 -11.06 -4.64
N GLU A 13 -13.90 -11.76 -3.54
CA GLU A 13 -12.67 -11.56 -2.76
C GLU A 13 -11.42 -11.88 -3.58
N ARG A 14 -11.44 -12.97 -4.36
CA ARG A 14 -10.36 -13.32 -5.27
C ARG A 14 -10.09 -12.23 -6.30
N ILE A 15 -11.14 -11.61 -6.87
CA ILE A 15 -10.98 -10.49 -7.79
C ILE A 15 -10.33 -9.29 -7.08
N ILE A 16 -10.77 -8.95 -5.86
CA ILE A 16 -10.21 -7.83 -5.06
C ILE A 16 -8.72 -8.04 -4.78
N GLU A 17 -8.33 -9.26 -4.38
CA GLU A 17 -6.94 -9.60 -4.08
C GLU A 17 -6.04 -9.48 -5.33
N VAL A 18 -6.47 -10.13 -6.42
CA VAL A 18 -5.73 -10.10 -7.70
C VAL A 18 -5.65 -8.68 -8.25
N ALA A 19 -6.75 -7.92 -8.18
CA ALA A 19 -6.80 -6.52 -8.59
C ALA A 19 -5.83 -5.66 -7.79
N GLY A 20 -5.84 -5.78 -6.45
CA GLY A 20 -4.97 -5.01 -5.58
C GLY A 20 -3.49 -5.21 -5.92
N ARG A 21 -3.08 -6.46 -6.16
CA ARG A 21 -1.72 -6.78 -6.60
C ARG A 21 -1.42 -6.19 -7.98
N LEU A 22 -2.27 -6.44 -8.97
CA LEU A 22 -2.02 -6.01 -10.36
C LEU A 22 -2.05 -4.50 -10.52
N PHE A 23 -2.91 -3.78 -9.79
CA PHE A 23 -2.88 -2.32 -9.78
C PHE A 23 -1.55 -1.80 -9.25
N ARG A 24 -1.02 -2.33 -8.15
CA ARG A 24 0.30 -1.90 -7.66
C ARG A 24 1.45 -2.25 -8.61
N GLU A 25 1.33 -3.32 -9.39
CA GLU A 25 2.34 -3.71 -10.38
C GLU A 25 2.27 -2.89 -11.68
N ARG A 26 1.08 -2.44 -12.10
CA ARG A 26 0.83 -1.92 -13.45
C ARG A 26 0.16 -0.55 -13.51
N GLY A 27 -0.18 0.03 -12.37
CA GLY A 27 -1.05 1.21 -12.29
C GLY A 27 -2.53 0.86 -12.47
N PHE A 28 -3.41 1.83 -12.22
CA PHE A 28 -4.85 1.68 -12.44
C PHE A 28 -5.17 1.51 -13.92
N ASP A 29 -4.51 2.27 -14.80
CA ASP A 29 -4.80 2.27 -16.24
C ASP A 29 -3.98 1.23 -17.02
N GLY A 30 -2.87 0.73 -16.48
CA GLY A 30 -2.03 -0.28 -17.14
C GLY A 30 -2.58 -1.71 -17.12
N ILE A 31 -3.79 -1.92 -16.59
CA ILE A 31 -4.49 -3.20 -16.71
C ILE A 31 -5.99 -3.04 -17.03
N GLY A 32 -6.46 -3.76 -18.04
CA GLY A 32 -7.87 -3.81 -18.42
C GLY A 32 -8.68 -4.78 -17.57
N VAL A 33 -10.00 -4.59 -17.53
CA VAL A 33 -10.93 -5.49 -16.80
C VAL A 33 -10.84 -6.94 -17.31
N ALA A 34 -10.70 -7.12 -18.63
CA ALA A 34 -10.58 -8.46 -19.23
C ALA A 34 -9.34 -9.22 -18.74
N ASP A 35 -8.17 -8.59 -18.76
CA ASP A 35 -6.93 -9.22 -18.30
C ASP A 35 -6.94 -9.46 -16.78
N LEU A 36 -7.53 -8.54 -16.02
CA LEU A 36 -7.70 -8.69 -14.57
C LEU A 36 -8.59 -9.90 -14.25
N MET A 37 -9.75 -10.03 -14.90
CA MET A 37 -10.66 -11.16 -14.70
C MET A 37 -10.00 -12.48 -15.13
N LYS A 38 -9.26 -12.47 -16.24
CA LYS A 38 -8.47 -13.62 -16.68
C LYS A 38 -7.43 -14.03 -15.64
N ALA A 39 -6.71 -13.06 -15.05
CA ALA A 39 -5.76 -13.32 -13.98
C ALA A 39 -6.44 -13.85 -12.70
N ALA A 40 -7.68 -13.46 -12.44
CA ALA A 40 -8.50 -14.02 -11.37
C ALA A 40 -9.07 -15.42 -11.71
N GLY A 41 -8.88 -15.94 -12.93
CA GLY A 41 -9.42 -17.22 -13.37
C GLY A 41 -10.92 -17.17 -13.69
N LEU A 42 -11.45 -15.98 -14.01
CA LEU A 42 -12.86 -15.71 -14.24
C LEU A 42 -13.09 -15.10 -15.62
N THR A 43 -14.33 -15.22 -16.10
CA THR A 43 -14.71 -14.66 -17.41
C THR A 43 -14.89 -13.14 -17.32
N HIS A 44 -14.60 -12.43 -18.41
CA HIS A 44 -14.81 -10.97 -18.48
C HIS A 44 -16.27 -10.57 -18.17
N GLY A 45 -17.24 -11.33 -18.69
CA GLY A 45 -18.67 -11.06 -18.46
C GLY A 45 -19.11 -11.18 -17.00
N GLY A 46 -18.36 -11.92 -16.16
CA GLY A 46 -18.63 -12.04 -14.73
C GLY A 46 -18.37 -10.75 -13.94
N PHE A 47 -17.58 -9.81 -14.48
CA PHE A 47 -17.15 -8.61 -13.76
C PHE A 47 -18.32 -7.77 -13.24
N TYR A 48 -19.28 -7.47 -14.12
CA TYR A 48 -20.43 -6.63 -13.79
C TYR A 48 -21.45 -7.30 -12.86
N GLY A 49 -21.30 -8.60 -12.60
CA GLY A 49 -22.01 -9.30 -11.53
C GLY A 49 -21.41 -9.06 -10.13
N HIS A 50 -20.15 -8.62 -10.05
CA HIS A 50 -19.42 -8.41 -8.80
C HIS A 50 -19.17 -6.93 -8.46
N PHE A 51 -18.94 -6.10 -9.48
CA PHE A 51 -18.55 -4.69 -9.34
C PHE A 51 -19.35 -3.78 -10.27
N LYS A 52 -19.60 -2.55 -9.83
CA LYS A 52 -20.37 -1.57 -10.62
C LYS A 52 -19.54 -0.97 -11.75
N SER A 53 -18.25 -0.81 -11.52
CA SER A 53 -17.29 -0.22 -12.46
C SER A 53 -15.87 -0.62 -12.10
N LYS A 54 -14.90 -0.31 -12.97
CA LYS A 54 -13.48 -0.46 -12.64
C LYS A 54 -13.07 0.45 -11.47
N GLU A 55 -13.65 1.65 -11.37
CA GLU A 55 -13.43 2.56 -10.24
C GLU A 55 -13.89 1.96 -8.91
N ASP A 56 -15.06 1.30 -8.90
CA ASP A 56 -15.56 0.57 -7.72
C ASP A 56 -14.59 -0.53 -7.28
N LEU A 57 -14.05 -1.30 -8.24
CA LEU A 57 -13.01 -2.29 -7.95
C LEU A 57 -11.72 -1.63 -7.42
N ILE A 58 -11.27 -0.52 -8.01
CA ILE A 58 -10.08 0.22 -7.56
C ILE A 58 -10.24 0.66 -6.11
N ALA A 59 -11.38 1.25 -5.77
CA ALA A 59 -11.67 1.70 -4.40
C ALA A 59 -11.64 0.53 -3.41
N GLN A 60 -12.30 -0.58 -3.74
CA GLN A 60 -12.35 -1.74 -2.85
C GLN A 60 -11.02 -2.46 -2.70
N ALA A 61 -10.28 -2.66 -3.80
CA ALA A 61 -8.95 -3.27 -3.78
C ALA A 61 -7.95 -2.41 -2.98
N SER A 62 -8.02 -1.08 -3.13
CA SER A 62 -7.18 -0.15 -2.35
C SER A 62 -7.55 -0.18 -0.87
N ALA A 63 -8.86 -0.20 -0.54
CA ALA A 63 -9.32 -0.29 0.84
C ALA A 63 -8.86 -1.58 1.51
N ARG A 64 -8.98 -2.72 0.82
CA ARG A 64 -8.52 -4.03 1.31
C ARG A 64 -7.01 -4.04 1.55
N ALA A 65 -6.24 -3.46 0.63
CA ALA A 65 -4.79 -3.34 0.76
C ALA A 65 -4.38 -2.45 1.94
N HIS A 66 -4.98 -1.26 2.09
CA HIS A 66 -4.72 -0.36 3.21
C HIS A 66 -5.05 -1.02 4.55
N ALA A 67 -6.21 -1.68 4.66
CA ALA A 67 -6.63 -2.37 5.87
C ALA A 67 -5.64 -3.47 6.27
N GLY A 68 -5.24 -4.34 5.33
CA GLY A 68 -4.29 -5.42 5.60
C GLY A 68 -2.92 -4.92 6.04
N THR A 69 -2.37 -3.90 5.37
CA THR A 69 -1.09 -3.31 5.79
C THR A 69 -1.20 -2.59 7.14
N CYS A 70 -2.29 -1.85 7.37
CA CYS A 70 -2.51 -1.13 8.63
C CYS A 70 -2.64 -2.09 9.81
N GLU A 71 -3.32 -3.22 9.61
CA GLU A 71 -3.42 -4.29 10.60
C GLU A 71 -2.04 -4.88 10.93
N ALA A 72 -1.24 -5.25 9.91
CA ALA A 72 0.11 -5.78 10.12
C ALA A 72 1.03 -4.77 10.85
N TRP A 73 0.92 -3.48 10.53
CA TRP A 73 1.62 -2.42 11.24
C TRP A 73 1.15 -2.29 12.69
N SER A 74 -0.16 -2.37 12.94
CA SER A 74 -0.70 -2.33 14.30
C SER A 74 -0.18 -3.49 15.13
N GLN A 75 -0.23 -4.72 14.60
CA GLN A 75 0.28 -5.90 15.30
C GLN A 75 1.78 -5.77 15.62
N THR A 76 2.57 -5.19 14.71
CA THR A 76 3.99 -4.91 14.96
C THR A 76 4.18 -3.84 16.03
N ALA A 77 3.38 -2.78 16.01
CA ALA A 77 3.36 -1.72 17.02
C ALA A 77 3.01 -2.27 18.41
N ASP A 78 1.98 -3.11 18.49
CA ASP A 78 1.51 -3.69 19.74
C ASP A 78 2.54 -4.68 20.32
N ARG A 79 3.27 -5.40 19.45
CA ARG A 79 4.30 -6.36 19.86
C ARG A 79 5.64 -5.72 20.27
N LEU A 80 6.09 -4.68 19.57
CA LEU A 80 7.43 -4.12 19.72
C LEU A 80 7.48 -2.75 20.43
N GLY A 81 6.33 -2.09 20.61
CA GLY A 81 6.26 -0.79 21.29
C GLY A 81 7.17 0.26 20.65
N GLY A 82 8.10 0.81 21.44
CA GLY A 82 9.01 1.88 21.01
C GLY A 82 9.99 1.48 19.90
N GLU A 83 10.29 0.19 19.75
CA GLU A 83 11.18 -0.32 18.69
C GLU A 83 10.44 -0.56 17.36
N ALA A 84 9.11 -0.55 17.37
CA ALA A 84 8.29 -0.89 16.22
C ALA A 84 8.57 0.01 15.02
N PHE A 85 8.81 1.30 15.25
CA PHE A 85 9.05 2.24 14.14
C PHE A 85 10.31 1.88 13.36
N ALA A 86 11.40 1.54 14.06
CA ALA A 86 12.65 1.18 13.41
C ALA A 86 12.51 -0.08 12.55
N VAL A 87 11.80 -1.09 13.06
CA VAL A 87 11.51 -2.31 12.30
C VAL A 87 10.64 -2.03 11.08
N LEU A 88 9.53 -1.29 11.26
CA LEU A 88 8.62 -0.96 10.16
C LEU A 88 9.31 -0.13 9.07
N ALA A 89 10.05 0.92 9.45
CA ALA A 89 10.76 1.77 8.51
C ALA A 89 11.90 1.04 7.80
N SER A 90 12.66 0.18 8.51
CA SER A 90 13.70 -0.67 7.91
C SER A 90 13.12 -1.64 6.87
N GLN A 91 12.01 -2.30 7.20
CA GLN A 91 11.30 -3.19 6.27
C GLN A 91 10.73 -2.40 5.07
N TYR A 92 10.17 -1.22 5.32
CA TYR A 92 9.59 -0.38 4.29
C TYR A 92 10.64 0.13 3.30
N LEU A 93 11.78 0.60 3.80
CA LEU A 93 12.88 1.15 3.00
C LEU A 93 13.92 0.06 2.67
N SER A 94 13.44 -1.07 2.16
CA SER A 94 14.26 -2.22 1.79
C SER A 94 14.23 -2.47 0.27
N VAL A 95 15.30 -3.08 -0.23
CA VAL A 95 15.36 -3.59 -1.63
C VAL A 95 14.23 -4.59 -1.89
N ALA A 96 13.92 -5.45 -0.92
CA ALA A 96 12.82 -6.39 -1.02
C ALA A 96 11.48 -5.67 -1.26
N HIS A 97 11.20 -4.57 -0.55
CA HIS A 97 9.98 -3.81 -0.81
C HIS A 97 10.03 -3.06 -2.14
N ARG A 98 11.18 -2.48 -2.51
CA ARG A 98 11.39 -1.81 -3.80
C ARG A 98 11.01 -2.73 -4.96
N ASP A 99 11.55 -3.95 -4.96
CA ASP A 99 11.43 -4.90 -6.07
C ASP A 99 10.07 -5.61 -6.13
N ASN A 100 9.26 -5.52 -5.06
CA ASN A 100 7.97 -6.22 -4.96
C ASN A 100 6.79 -5.24 -4.82
N PRO A 101 6.49 -4.38 -5.82
CA PRO A 101 5.40 -3.41 -5.73
C PRO A 101 4.04 -4.08 -5.54
N GLY A 102 3.80 -5.24 -6.15
CA GLY A 102 2.57 -6.02 -6.01
C GLY A 102 2.25 -6.43 -4.58
N MET A 103 3.26 -6.58 -3.71
CA MET A 103 3.11 -6.92 -2.29
C MET A 103 3.40 -5.74 -1.36
N GLY A 104 3.69 -4.57 -1.93
CA GLY A 104 4.13 -3.38 -1.21
C GLY A 104 3.02 -2.38 -0.89
N CYS A 105 3.45 -1.20 -0.43
CA CYS A 105 2.57 -0.10 -0.06
C CYS A 105 1.87 0.50 -1.28
N ALA A 106 0.54 0.57 -1.24
CA ALA A 106 -0.28 1.16 -2.28
C ALA A 106 0.00 2.67 -2.48
N PHE A 107 0.39 3.42 -1.45
CA PHE A 107 0.77 4.83 -1.61
C PHE A 107 2.02 5.00 -2.50
N ALA A 108 3.03 4.17 -2.32
CA ALA A 108 4.27 4.24 -3.09
C ALA A 108 4.09 3.78 -4.54
N ALA A 109 3.11 2.91 -4.81
CA ALA A 109 2.82 2.44 -6.17
C ALA A 109 1.79 3.31 -6.90
N LEU A 110 0.78 3.83 -6.20
CA LEU A 110 -0.45 4.37 -6.81
C LEU A 110 -0.82 5.77 -6.30
N GLY A 111 -0.09 6.34 -5.34
CA GLY A 111 -0.46 7.62 -4.71
C GLY A 111 -0.59 8.77 -5.72
N SER A 112 0.29 8.83 -6.73
CA SER A 112 0.25 9.84 -7.78
C SER A 112 -0.93 9.66 -8.74
N GLU A 113 -1.39 8.41 -8.95
CA GLU A 113 -2.56 8.10 -9.78
C GLU A 113 -3.87 8.36 -9.04
N ALA A 114 -3.94 8.04 -7.74
CA ALA A 114 -5.12 8.23 -6.91
C ALA A 114 -5.61 9.68 -6.88
N GLY A 115 -4.68 10.66 -6.95
CA GLY A 115 -5.03 12.07 -7.04
C GLY A 115 -5.79 12.48 -8.32
N ARG A 116 -5.72 11.67 -9.38
CA ARG A 116 -6.43 11.87 -10.66
C ARG A 116 -7.73 11.09 -10.77
N GLN A 117 -8.05 10.26 -9.78
CA GLN A 117 -9.27 9.44 -9.75
C GLN A 117 -10.44 10.21 -9.12
N GLY A 118 -11.65 9.62 -9.21
CA GLY A 118 -12.86 10.18 -8.61
C GLY A 118 -12.88 10.15 -7.08
N GLU A 119 -13.94 10.73 -6.51
CA GLU A 119 -14.08 10.93 -5.06
C GLU A 119 -14.03 9.62 -4.26
N ALA A 120 -14.60 8.54 -4.79
CA ALA A 120 -14.62 7.25 -4.11
C ALA A 120 -13.20 6.72 -3.85
N VAL A 121 -12.32 6.77 -4.84
CA VAL A 121 -10.93 6.33 -4.71
C VAL A 121 -10.16 7.27 -3.79
N ARG A 122 -10.30 8.59 -3.97
CA ARG A 122 -9.62 9.57 -3.12
C ARG A 122 -10.01 9.43 -1.64
N SER A 123 -11.27 9.15 -1.35
CA SER A 123 -11.76 8.91 0.02
C SER A 123 -11.10 7.67 0.66
N VAL A 124 -10.95 6.58 -0.10
CA VAL A 124 -10.25 5.37 0.37
C VAL A 124 -8.79 5.63 0.69
N PHE A 125 -8.10 6.45 -0.11
CA PHE A 125 -6.72 6.85 0.18
C PHE A 125 -6.65 7.75 1.42
N SER A 126 -7.55 8.71 1.58
CA SER A 126 -7.61 9.53 2.80
C SER A 126 -7.80 8.68 4.06
N GLN A 127 -8.75 7.74 4.04
CA GLN A 127 -9.00 6.83 5.17
C GLN A 127 -7.80 5.93 5.46
N GLY A 128 -7.17 5.39 4.41
CA GLY A 128 -5.95 4.58 4.55
C GLY A 128 -4.81 5.37 5.21
N LEU A 129 -4.57 6.61 4.77
CA LEU A 129 -3.53 7.47 5.36
C LEU A 129 -3.80 7.75 6.83
N GLU A 130 -5.05 8.05 7.20
CA GLU A 130 -5.42 8.26 8.60
C GLU A 130 -5.16 7.01 9.46
N GLY A 131 -5.41 5.81 8.93
CA GLY A 131 -5.06 4.55 9.59
C GLY A 131 -3.56 4.43 9.86
N PHE A 132 -2.72 4.61 8.84
CA PHE A 132 -1.26 4.54 8.99
C PHE A 132 -0.72 5.61 9.95
N VAL A 133 -1.19 6.85 9.83
CA VAL A 133 -0.84 7.95 10.73
C VAL A 133 -1.27 7.65 12.17
N GLY A 134 -2.43 7.02 12.35
CA GLY A 134 -2.91 6.56 13.66
C GLY A 134 -1.95 5.57 14.30
N VAL A 135 -1.50 4.55 13.55
CA VAL A 135 -0.51 3.57 14.05
C VAL A 135 0.81 4.26 14.39
N LEU A 136 1.38 5.04 13.46
CA LEU A 136 2.66 5.72 13.67
C LEU A 136 2.62 6.72 14.83
N SER A 137 1.50 7.41 15.04
CA SER A 137 1.35 8.37 16.13
C SER A 137 1.35 7.73 17.52
N ARG A 138 1.15 6.40 17.61
CA ARG A 138 1.27 5.64 18.86
C ARG A 138 2.73 5.31 19.20
N ILE A 139 3.56 5.07 18.18
CA ILE A 139 4.93 4.56 18.36
C ILE A 139 6.01 5.65 18.21
N LEU A 140 5.72 6.75 17.52
CA LEU A 140 6.67 7.86 17.34
C LEU A 140 6.72 8.79 18.56
N PRO A 141 7.90 9.29 18.94
CA PRO A 141 8.06 10.14 20.10
C PRO A 141 7.54 11.57 19.85
N GLY A 142 6.83 12.16 20.81
CA GLY A 142 6.41 13.56 20.74
C GLY A 142 5.70 14.06 21.99
N ARG A 143 5.99 15.30 22.38
CA ARG A 143 5.49 15.96 23.60
C ARG A 143 3.96 16.20 23.62
N SER A 144 3.30 16.10 22.47
CA SER A 144 1.84 16.23 22.33
C SER A 144 1.31 15.36 21.20
N ALA A 145 -0.01 15.10 21.18
CA ALA A 145 -0.66 14.34 20.11
C ALA A 145 -0.45 15.00 18.73
N ALA A 146 -0.55 16.33 18.65
CA ALA A 146 -0.30 17.08 17.41
C ALA A 146 1.15 16.93 16.93
N ALA A 147 2.12 16.91 17.85
CA ALA A 147 3.53 16.71 17.50
C ALA A 147 3.80 15.29 16.96
N ARG A 148 3.19 14.26 17.57
CA ARG A 148 3.29 12.87 17.08
C ARG A 148 2.65 12.70 15.71
N ARG A 149 1.46 13.28 15.51
CA ARG A 149 0.77 13.28 14.21
C ARG A 149 1.62 13.94 13.12
N ARG A 150 2.24 15.10 13.40
CA ARG A 150 3.12 15.78 12.45
C ARG A 150 4.31 14.90 12.04
N LYS A 151 4.95 14.24 13.01
CA LYS A 151 6.04 13.30 12.73
C LYS A 151 5.57 12.08 11.95
N ALA A 152 4.42 11.51 12.28
CA ALA A 152 3.84 10.39 11.54
C ALA A 152 3.56 10.75 10.08
N LEU A 153 3.00 11.93 9.81
CA LEU A 153 2.79 12.44 8.45
C LEU A 153 4.11 12.63 7.70
N ALA A 154 5.11 13.24 8.33
CA ALA A 154 6.43 13.43 7.75
C ALA A 154 7.11 12.08 7.43
N ALA A 155 7.09 11.14 8.37
CA ALA A 155 7.65 9.80 8.18
C ALA A 155 6.95 9.04 7.04
N MET A 156 5.61 9.10 6.96
CA MET A 156 4.88 8.51 5.82
C MET A 156 5.30 9.14 4.49
N ALA A 157 5.33 10.46 4.41
CA ALA A 157 5.70 11.16 3.18
C ALA A 157 7.12 10.79 2.71
N GLN A 158 8.07 10.75 3.66
CA GLN A 158 9.45 10.39 3.39
C GLN A 158 9.61 8.92 2.98
N MET A 159 8.98 7.99 3.71
CA MET A 159 9.02 6.57 3.37
C MET A 159 8.42 6.31 1.98
N VAL A 160 7.22 6.82 1.73
CA VAL A 160 6.52 6.67 0.44
C VAL A 160 7.33 7.30 -0.69
N GLY A 161 7.82 8.53 -0.49
CA GLY A 161 8.57 9.26 -1.50
C GLY A 161 9.90 8.60 -1.85
N ALA A 162 10.69 8.22 -0.83
CA ALA A 162 11.97 7.55 -1.04
C ALA A 162 11.80 6.23 -1.80
N LEU A 163 10.81 5.42 -1.44
CA LEU A 163 10.56 4.16 -2.13
C LEU A 163 10.09 4.38 -3.58
N ALA A 164 9.23 5.37 -3.83
CA ALA A 164 8.76 5.69 -5.17
C ALA A 164 9.91 6.19 -6.06
N ILE A 165 10.79 7.06 -5.55
CA ILE A 165 11.96 7.55 -6.27
C ILE A 165 12.97 6.43 -6.51
N ALA A 166 13.22 5.57 -5.52
CA ALA A 166 14.12 4.42 -5.65
C ALA A 166 13.66 3.40 -6.71
N ARG A 167 12.35 3.32 -6.99
CA ARG A 167 11.79 2.52 -8.10
C ARG A 167 11.85 3.22 -9.46
N ALA A 168 11.98 4.55 -9.48
CA ALA A 168 11.93 5.35 -10.70
C ALA A 168 13.28 5.47 -11.41
N VAL A 169 14.38 5.29 -10.67
CA VAL A 169 15.75 5.33 -11.21
C VAL A 169 16.16 3.96 -11.76
N ASP A 170 17.02 3.94 -12.76
CA ASP A 170 17.54 2.74 -13.43
C ASP A 170 18.92 2.28 -12.89
N ASP A 171 19.66 3.16 -12.22
CA ASP A 171 20.90 2.83 -11.52
C ASP A 171 20.62 2.17 -10.15
N GLU A 172 21.09 0.93 -9.98
CA GLU A 172 20.87 0.15 -8.76
C GLU A 172 21.58 0.73 -7.53
N ALA A 173 22.77 1.32 -7.71
CA ALA A 173 23.53 1.93 -6.63
C ALA A 173 22.83 3.20 -6.12
N LEU A 174 22.40 4.08 -7.03
CA LEU A 174 21.60 5.25 -6.70
C LEU A 174 20.28 4.87 -6.02
N SER A 175 19.60 3.83 -6.53
CA SER A 175 18.37 3.30 -5.92
C SER A 175 18.59 2.88 -4.46
N LYS A 176 19.68 2.16 -4.17
CA LYS A 176 20.04 1.76 -2.80
C LYS A 176 20.45 2.96 -1.94
N GLU A 177 21.16 3.92 -2.50
CA GLU A 177 21.56 5.16 -1.83
C GLU A 177 20.35 5.98 -1.38
N ILE A 178 19.32 6.12 -2.22
CA ILE A 178 18.07 6.80 -1.87
C ILE A 178 17.40 6.15 -0.65
N LEU A 179 17.31 4.81 -0.64
CA LEU A 179 16.72 4.08 0.49
C LEU A 179 17.56 4.24 1.76
N ALA A 180 18.88 4.20 1.64
CA ALA A 180 19.80 4.38 2.77
C ALA A 180 19.72 5.80 3.35
N ALA A 181 19.74 6.83 2.51
CA ALA A 181 19.61 8.23 2.93
C ALA A 181 18.30 8.49 3.68
N ALA A 182 17.19 7.92 3.19
CA ALA A 182 15.90 8.02 3.89
C ALA A 182 15.89 7.29 5.24
N ARG A 183 16.58 6.16 5.36
CA ARG A 183 16.74 5.44 6.64
C ARG A 183 17.56 6.24 7.64
N GLU A 184 18.68 6.81 7.20
CA GLU A 184 19.56 7.63 8.03
C GLU A 184 18.82 8.84 8.59
N ASP A 185 18.11 9.60 7.74
CA ASP A 185 17.36 10.78 8.17
C ASP A 185 16.19 10.45 9.10
N LEU A 186 15.58 9.27 8.94
CA LEU A 186 14.59 8.74 9.89
C LEU A 186 15.19 8.18 11.19
N GLY A 187 16.52 8.19 11.34
CA GLY A 187 17.22 7.65 12.51
C GLY A 187 17.17 6.13 12.60
N ILE A 188 17.06 5.44 11.46
CA ILE A 188 17.04 3.97 11.38
C ILE A 188 18.46 3.48 11.11
N GLU A 189 19.03 2.76 12.08
CA GLU A 189 20.38 2.20 11.93
C GLU A 189 20.47 1.27 10.69
N PRO A 190 21.66 1.16 10.08
CA PRO A 190 21.90 0.19 9.02
C PRO A 190 21.55 -1.22 9.52
N ALA A 191 20.91 -2.03 8.68
CA ALA A 191 20.74 -3.43 9.03
C ALA A 191 22.14 -4.02 9.18
N VAL A 192 22.47 -4.54 10.37
CA VAL A 192 23.70 -5.30 10.57
C VAL A 192 23.59 -6.52 9.66
N ASN A 193 24.49 -6.61 8.67
CA ASN A 193 24.57 -7.73 7.73
C ASN A 193 24.85 -9.04 8.46
#